data_AF-A0A921BMQ9-F1
#
_entry.id   AF-A0A921BMQ9-F1
#
_cell.length_a   1.000
_cell.length_b   1.000
_cell.length_c   1.000
_cell.angle_alpha   90.00
_cell.angle_beta   90.00
_cell.angle_gamma   90.00
#
_symmetry.space_group_name_H-M   'P 1'
#
loop_
_entity.id
_entity.type
_entity.pdbx_description
1 polymer ?
#
loop_
_entity_poly.entity_id
_entity_poly.type
_entity_poly.pdbx_seq_one_letter_code
_entity_poly.pdbx_strand_id
1 'polypeptide(L)' 'MSRLGTSQSLLGRVVPLDEYVDTLRAVTLDDVNAVLNEVLSPEAVVALVGPTA' A
#
# COMPACT_ATOMS: atom_id res chain seq x y z
N MET A 1 8.74 -3.41 16.95
CA MET A 1 9.60 -4.30 16.12
C MET A 1 8.91 -4.82 14.85
N SER A 2 7.64 -4.50 14.55
CA SER A 2 6.98 -5.01 13.33
C SER A 2 7.66 -4.53 12.04
N ARG A 3 8.06 -3.25 11.97
CA ARG A 3 8.67 -2.67 10.76
C ARG A 3 9.88 -3.45 10.24
N LEU A 4 10.79 -3.88 11.13
CA LEU A 4 12.01 -4.58 10.72
C LEU A 4 11.72 -6.01 10.24
N GLY A 5 10.91 -6.76 10.99
CA GLY A 5 10.54 -8.13 10.63
C GLY A 5 9.69 -8.18 9.37
N THR A 6 8.70 -7.28 9.24
CA THR A 6 7.85 -7.18 8.05
C THR A 6 8.64 -6.75 6.82
N SER A 7 9.51 -5.73 6.93
CA SER A 7 10.34 -5.29 5.80
C SER A 7 11.27 -6.40 5.32
N GLN A 8 11.90 -7.16 6.23
CA GLN A 8 12.71 -8.31 5.85
C GLN A 8 11.88 -9.42 5.19
N SER A 9 10.70 -9.71 5.72
CA SER A 9 9.85 -10.78 5.19
C SER A 9 9.29 -10.45 3.80
N LEU A 10 8.92 -9.18 3.55
CA LEU A 10 8.31 -8.76 2.29
C LEU A 10 9.33 -8.32 1.24
N LEU A 11 10.41 -7.66 1.65
CA LEU A 11 11.35 -6.98 0.75
C LEU A 11 12.76 -7.60 0.76
N GLY A 12 13.03 -8.59 1.63
CA GLY A 12 14.37 -9.18 1.79
C GLY A 12 15.43 -8.22 2.32
N ARG A 13 15.01 -7.02 2.75
CA ARG A 13 15.88 -5.99 3.34
C ARG A 13 15.12 -5.12 4.32
N VAL A 14 15.87 -4.50 5.23
CA VAL A 14 15.35 -3.40 6.05
C VAL A 14 15.51 -2.09 5.29
N VAL A 15 14.42 -1.36 5.07
CA VAL A 15 14.46 -0.02 4.49
C VAL A 15 14.93 1.00 5.55
N PRO A 16 16.02 1.76 5.30
CA PRO A 16 16.46 2.86 6.15
C PRO A 16 15.36 3.90 6.37
N LEU A 17 15.40 4.61 7.50
CA LEU A 17 14.38 5.61 7.79
C LEU A 17 14.42 6.77 6.79
N ASP A 18 15.60 7.23 6.42
CA ASP A 18 15.77 8.34 5.48
C ASP A 18 15.22 7.97 4.09
N GLU A 19 15.59 6.79 3.58
CA GLU A 19 15.06 6.25 2.30
C GLU A 19 13.52 6.19 2.31
N TYR A 20 12.93 5.78 3.43
CA TYR A 20 11.48 5.71 3.58
C TYR A 20 10.83 7.11 3.55
N VAL A 21 11.39 8.08 4.28
CA VAL A 21 10.86 9.45 4.34
C VAL A 21 11.03 10.16 3.00
N ASP A 22 12.17 9.99 2.34
CA ASP A 22 12.45 10.60 1.04
C ASP A 22 11.51 10.05 -0.04
N THR A 23 11.25 8.74 -0.01
CA THR A 23 10.28 8.10 -0.92
C THR A 23 8.88 8.69 -0.72
N LEU A 24 8.43 8.88 0.52
CA LEU A 24 7.11 9.46 0.80
C LEU A 24 7.02 10.94 0.37
N ARG A 25 8.09 11.71 0.55
CA ARG A 25 8.14 13.13 0.15
C ARG A 25 8.22 13.32 -1.36
N ALA A 26 8.73 12.34 -2.09
CA ALA A 26 8.80 12.38 -3.55
C ALA A 26 7.45 12.15 -4.24
N VAL A 27 6.45 11.61 -3.52
CA VAL A 27 5.12 11.34 -4.08
C VAL A 27 4.42 12.64 -4.49
N THR A 28 4.03 12.72 -5.75
CA THR A 28 3.27 13.84 -6.30
C THR A 28 1.76 13.55 -6.31
N LEU A 29 0.95 14.59 -6.54
CA LEU A 29 -0.49 14.42 -6.71
C LEU A 29 -0.82 13.57 -7.96
N ASP A 30 0.00 13.67 -9.01
CA ASP A 30 -0.19 12.91 -10.24
C ASP A 30 0.04 11.41 -10.00
N ASP A 31 1.06 11.05 -9.21
CA ASP A 31 1.31 9.66 -8.80
C ASP A 31 0.11 9.09 -8.03
N VAL A 32 -0.47 9.88 -7.12
CA VAL A 32 -1.65 9.48 -6.36
C VAL A 32 -2.85 9.25 -7.29
N ASN A 33 -3.10 10.17 -8.22
CA ASN A 33 -4.22 10.03 -9.16
C ASN A 33 -4.04 8.83 -10.09
N ALA A 34 -2.81 8.55 -10.54
CA ALA A 34 -2.50 7.38 -11.36
C ALA A 34 -2.80 6.07 -10.62
N VAL A 35 -2.34 5.94 -9.37
CA VAL A 35 -2.60 4.76 -8.54
C VAL A 35 -4.09 4.61 -8.24
N LEU A 36 -4.80 5.70 -7.93
CA LEU A 36 -6.25 5.63 -7.69
C LEU A 36 -7.01 5.15 -8.92
N ASN A 37 -6.66 5.64 -10.12
CA ASN A 37 -7.27 5.19 -11.35
C ASN A 37 -7.02 3.70 -11.60
N GLU A 38 -5.82 3.19 -11.30
CA GLU A 38 -5.50 1.78 -11.43
C GLU A 38 -6.28 0.92 -10.43
N VAL A 39 -6.22 1.27 -9.14
CA VAL A 39 -6.81 0.49 -8.03
C VAL A 39 -8.34 0.47 -8.09
N LEU A 40 -8.97 1.55 -8.54
CA LEU A 40 -10.42 1.67 -8.63
C LEU A 40 -10.99 1.27 -9.99
N SER A 41 -10.14 0.90 -10.96
CA SER A 41 -10.59 0.41 -12.27
C SER A 41 -11.34 -0.94 -12.24
N PRO A 42 -10.97 -1.92 -11.40
CA PRO A 42 -11.64 -3.23 -11.40
C PRO A 42 -13.00 -3.16 -10.70
N GLU A 43 -13.87 -4.12 -11.03
CA GLU A 43 -15.16 -4.26 -10.34
C GLU A 43 -14.95 -4.62 -8.85
N ALA A 44 -15.75 -4.03 -7.97
CA ALA A 44 -15.66 -4.25 -6.54
C ALA A 44 -16.02 -5.68 -6.15
N VAL A 45 -15.16 -6.32 -5.35
CA VAL A 45 -15.43 -7.65 -4.79
C VAL A 45 -16.14 -7.50 -3.45
N VAL A 46 -17.34 -8.08 -3.33
CA VAL A 46 -18.15 -8.05 -2.11
C VAL A 46 -18.20 -9.42 -1.47
N ALA A 47 -17.92 -9.49 -0.17
CA ALA A 47 -18.10 -10.68 0.65
C ALA A 47 -19.11 -10.40 1.78
N LEU A 48 -20.17 -11.19 1.85
CA LEU A 48 -21.22 -11.11 2.87
C LEU A 48 -21.26 -12.42 3.65
N VAL A 49 -21.30 -12.34 4.99
CA VAL A 49 -21.36 -13.51 5.87
C VAL A 49 -22.50 -13.33 6.87
N GLY A 50 -23.39 -14.32 6.92
CA GLY A 50 -24.60 -14.30 7.75
C GLY A 50 -25.85 -13.85 6.98
N PRO A 51 -26.98 -13.68 7.68
CA PRO A 51 -28.23 -13.25 7.06
C PRO A 51 -28.07 -11.86 6.46
N THR A 52 -28.47 -11.72 5.21
CA THR A 52 -28.55 -10.44 4.50
C THR A 52 -30.01 -10.29 4.08
N ALA A 53 -30.75 -9.55 4.92
CA ALA A 53 -32.21 -9.60 5.12
C ALA A 53 -32.67 -10.61 6.19
#